data_AF-A0A4U5UYK4-F1
#
_entry.id   AF-A0A4U5UYK4-F1
#
_cell.length_a   1.000
_cell.length_b   1.000
_cell.length_c   1.000
_cell.angle_alpha   90.00
_cell.angle_beta   90.00
_cell.angle_gamma   90.00
#
_symmetry.space_group_name_H-M   'P 1'
#
loop_
_entity.id
_entity.type
_entity.pdbx_description
1 polymer ?
#
loop_
_entity_poly.entity_id
_entity_poly.type
_entity_poly.pdbx_seq_one_letter_code
_entity_poly.pdbx_strand_id
1 'polypeptide(L)'
;MPPKKESKKVGKRKTSAAAVDSLTTEEMSKEQLWEHALCLIEERDRLREEKIYFRQERDKAIASWEISKRELADVDARLRNKQRAREEAQERHRVEITECKQKLKLMLSEHHDTASGLKEDGVASTSLIQNKHTESEIALQEELNDLEKDSMEKKLLNQKGIELLKQKHQQELMDMENHYKNILREMEKEYHEKWKSMREEGAKKRRAEIKELDDKMKSRIKDVLKEHDEALRKAMDHFYKIQERHGCMKKDLLEVEEQKKLNADCAAIKEDIKRLRESVQKEEQKKTEIQKQLKEMKRARGQAAMKRTPVKVIEKERRELLVKHELLLQACEKLEQERDDKLKKQRKAVLENQQKNGLKELLLEKMIEEQTLILQKTQAELYAVLAAEGDSSAEAKLKELMESQQAEMRAADDELDQECKKYDYILKMVKEKLTALGVPLFDFPFKPSAQILRELPPS
;
A
#
# COMPACT_ATOMS: atom_id res chain seq x y z
N MET A 1 -88.56 -12.92 4.63
CA MET A 1 -89.94 -12.40 4.55
C MET A 1 -90.82 -13.44 3.86
N PRO A 2 -92.12 -13.58 4.19
CA PRO A 2 -93.09 -14.47 3.51
C PRO A 2 -93.73 -13.78 2.29
N PRO A 3 -94.33 -14.52 1.33
CA PRO A 3 -95.75 -14.95 1.41
C PRO A 3 -95.94 -16.46 1.06
N LYS A 4 -97.02 -17.19 1.37
CA LYS A 4 -98.46 -16.95 1.66
C LYS A 4 -99.40 -16.90 0.42
N LYS A 5 -99.97 -18.07 0.06
CA LYS A 5 -101.28 -18.30 -0.61
C LYS A 5 -101.64 -19.78 -0.38
N GLU A 6 -102.73 -20.13 0.32
CA GLU A 6 -104.16 -20.13 -0.05
C GLU A 6 -104.65 -21.50 -0.57
N SER A 7 -105.88 -21.86 -0.22
CA SER A 7 -106.46 -23.19 -0.43
C SER A 7 -107.87 -23.11 -1.03
N LYS A 8 -108.27 -24.13 -1.79
CA LYS A 8 -109.65 -24.31 -2.28
C LYS A 8 -110.10 -25.77 -2.16
N LYS A 9 -111.42 -25.95 -2.04
CA LYS A 9 -112.16 -27.20 -1.81
C LYS A 9 -112.96 -27.60 -3.07
N VAL A 10 -113.74 -28.68 -2.93
CA VAL A 10 -114.79 -29.20 -3.83
C VAL A 10 -114.23 -30.20 -4.87
N GLY A 11 -114.87 -31.34 -5.16
CA GLY A 11 -116.20 -31.81 -4.70
C GLY A 11 -116.37 -33.32 -4.66
N LYS A 12 -117.56 -33.76 -4.24
CA LYS A 12 -117.95 -35.16 -4.00
C LYS A 12 -119.30 -35.41 -4.67
N ARG A 13 -119.42 -36.46 -5.50
CA ARG A 13 -120.73 -36.92 -6.01
C ARG A 13 -120.82 -38.45 -5.96
N LYS A 14 -122.04 -38.94 -5.79
CA LYS A 14 -122.38 -40.35 -5.53
C LYS A 14 -122.60 -41.13 -6.83
N THR A 15 -122.48 -42.44 -6.70
CA THR A 15 -123.01 -43.48 -7.59
C THR A 15 -124.53 -43.42 -7.72
N SER A 16 -125.04 -43.97 -8.83
CA SER A 16 -126.37 -44.56 -8.98
C SER A 16 -126.19 -45.92 -9.66
N ALA A 17 -126.97 -46.92 -9.26
CA ALA A 17 -126.82 -48.30 -9.73
C ALA A 17 -128.19 -49.00 -9.79
N ALA A 18 -128.18 -50.20 -10.38
CA ALA A 18 -129.28 -51.16 -10.51
C ALA A 18 -130.44 -50.76 -11.43
N ALA A 19 -130.64 -51.61 -12.45
CA ALA A 19 -131.93 -51.96 -13.01
C ALA A 19 -131.86 -53.45 -13.39
N VAL A 20 -132.33 -54.31 -12.49
CA VAL A 20 -132.53 -55.74 -12.73
C VAL A 20 -133.90 -56.08 -12.16
N ASP A 21 -134.84 -56.40 -13.04
CA ASP A 21 -136.09 -57.08 -12.76
C ASP A 21 -136.36 -57.96 -13.99
N SER A 22 -136.42 -59.29 -13.90
CA SER A 22 -137.43 -60.14 -13.23
C SER A 22 -138.49 -60.60 -14.23
N LEU A 23 -138.21 -61.74 -14.87
CA LEU A 23 -139.23 -62.52 -15.59
C LEU A 23 -139.90 -63.49 -14.60
N THR A 24 -141.22 -63.60 -14.68
CA THR A 24 -142.06 -64.39 -13.76
C THR A 24 -141.90 -65.89 -13.99
N THR A 25 -141.66 -66.64 -12.91
CA THR A 25 -141.33 -68.08 -12.95
C THR A 25 -142.54 -69.02 -13.03
N GLU A 26 -143.75 -68.51 -13.28
CA GLU A 26 -145.01 -69.26 -13.06
C GLU A 26 -145.51 -70.06 -14.28
N GLU A 27 -144.86 -69.98 -15.44
CA GLU A 27 -145.23 -70.72 -16.67
C GLU A 27 -144.15 -71.69 -17.20
N MET A 28 -143.14 -72.03 -16.39
CA MET A 28 -141.99 -72.86 -16.83
C MET A 28 -142.19 -74.36 -16.52
N SER A 29 -141.86 -75.22 -17.49
CA SER A 29 -141.85 -76.68 -17.31
C SER A 29 -140.85 -77.12 -16.22
N LYS A 30 -141.10 -78.28 -15.60
CA LYS A 30 -140.20 -78.87 -14.60
C LYS A 30 -138.76 -79.01 -15.11
N GLU A 31 -138.57 -79.34 -16.38
CA GLU A 31 -137.24 -79.48 -17.00
C GLU A 31 -136.59 -78.11 -17.22
N GLN A 32 -137.34 -77.12 -17.71
CA GLN A 32 -136.88 -75.73 -17.87
C GLN A 32 -136.54 -75.07 -16.51
N LEU A 33 -137.24 -75.44 -15.43
CA LEU A 33 -136.92 -75.04 -14.06
C LEU A 33 -135.61 -75.68 -13.56
N TRP A 34 -135.30 -76.92 -13.97
CA TRP A 34 -134.01 -77.56 -13.67
C TRP A 34 -132.86 -76.94 -14.47
N GLU A 35 -133.06 -76.65 -15.76
CA GLU A 35 -132.08 -75.93 -16.58
C GLU A 35 -131.81 -74.51 -16.04
N HIS A 36 -132.86 -73.76 -15.69
CA HIS A 36 -132.73 -72.45 -15.05
C HIS A 36 -132.01 -72.55 -13.68
N ALA A 37 -132.28 -73.58 -12.89
CA ALA A 37 -131.56 -73.83 -11.64
C ALA A 37 -130.07 -74.19 -11.86
N LEU A 38 -129.74 -74.90 -12.93
CA LEU A 38 -128.35 -75.19 -13.33
C LEU A 38 -127.64 -73.92 -13.80
N CYS A 39 -128.24 -73.11 -14.68
CA CYS A 39 -127.68 -71.82 -15.08
C CYS A 39 -127.45 -70.90 -13.88
N LEU A 40 -128.37 -70.84 -12.92
CA LEU A 40 -128.18 -70.08 -11.67
C LEU A 40 -127.05 -70.65 -10.78
N ILE A 41 -126.75 -71.95 -10.84
CA ILE A 41 -125.62 -72.59 -10.14
C ILE A 41 -124.30 -72.25 -10.83
N GLU A 42 -124.25 -72.33 -12.16
CA GLU A 42 -123.08 -71.98 -12.98
C GLU A 42 -122.76 -70.49 -12.87
N GLU A 43 -123.75 -69.62 -12.98
CA GLU A 43 -123.59 -68.17 -12.82
C GLU A 43 -123.16 -67.80 -11.39
N ARG A 44 -123.70 -68.46 -10.36
CA ARG A 44 -123.24 -68.34 -8.97
C ARG A 44 -121.77 -68.72 -8.83
N ASP A 45 -121.32 -69.80 -9.46
CA ASP A 45 -119.94 -70.29 -9.33
C ASP A 45 -118.94 -69.48 -10.16
N ARG A 46 -119.34 -69.06 -11.36
CA ARG A 46 -118.64 -68.02 -12.13
C ARG A 46 -118.48 -66.73 -11.32
N LEU A 47 -119.55 -66.22 -10.70
CA LEU A 47 -119.49 -65.04 -9.83
C LEU A 47 -118.63 -65.26 -8.57
N ARG A 48 -118.46 -66.50 -8.09
CA ARG A 48 -117.50 -66.84 -7.03
C ARG A 48 -116.06 -66.80 -7.53
N GLU A 49 -115.79 -67.33 -8.72
CA GLU A 49 -114.47 -67.31 -9.37
C GLU A 49 -114.05 -65.89 -9.73
N GLU A 50 -114.91 -65.11 -10.39
CA GLU A 50 -114.69 -63.69 -10.66
C GLU A 50 -114.43 -62.92 -9.35
N LYS A 51 -115.19 -63.20 -8.28
CA LYS A 51 -114.95 -62.61 -6.95
C LYS A 51 -113.64 -63.09 -6.30
N ILE A 52 -113.10 -64.27 -6.63
CA ILE A 52 -111.76 -64.70 -6.21
C ILE A 52 -110.70 -63.94 -7.01
N TYR A 53 -110.84 -63.89 -8.33
CA TYR A 53 -109.96 -63.17 -9.25
C TYR A 53 -109.85 -61.67 -8.90
N PHE A 54 -110.97 -60.95 -8.77
CA PHE A 54 -110.96 -59.53 -8.39
C PHE A 54 -110.40 -59.28 -6.99
N ARG A 55 -110.45 -60.25 -6.06
CA ARG A 55 -109.72 -60.15 -4.78
C ARG A 55 -108.22 -60.29 -5.00
N GLN A 56 -107.77 -61.28 -5.77
CA GLN A 56 -106.35 -61.45 -6.11
C GLN A 56 -105.79 -60.24 -6.86
N GLU A 57 -106.47 -59.68 -7.85
CA GLU A 57 -106.02 -58.47 -8.56
C GLU A 57 -106.02 -57.22 -7.67
N ARG A 58 -107.02 -57.06 -6.79
CA ARG A 58 -106.98 -56.02 -5.76
C ARG A 58 -105.75 -56.17 -4.85
N ASP A 59 -105.47 -57.39 -4.39
CA ASP A 59 -104.40 -57.65 -3.43
C ASP A 59 -103.01 -57.55 -4.08
N LYS A 60 -102.86 -57.93 -5.36
CA LYS A 60 -101.71 -57.60 -6.21
C LYS A 60 -101.54 -56.09 -6.35
N ALA A 61 -102.61 -55.35 -6.69
CA ALA A 61 -102.55 -53.90 -6.87
C ALA A 61 -102.18 -53.16 -5.57
N ILE A 62 -102.68 -53.63 -4.41
CA ILE A 62 -102.28 -53.14 -3.09
C ILE A 62 -100.80 -53.43 -2.84
N ALA A 63 -100.34 -54.67 -3.06
CA ALA A 63 -98.94 -55.05 -2.85
C ALA A 63 -97.98 -54.23 -3.73
N SER A 64 -98.27 -54.08 -5.03
CA SER A 64 -97.50 -53.25 -5.96
C SER A 64 -97.50 -51.77 -5.54
N TRP A 65 -98.65 -51.23 -5.12
CA TRP A 65 -98.73 -49.86 -4.61
C TRP A 65 -97.90 -49.67 -3.34
N GLU A 66 -97.92 -50.61 -2.40
CA GLU A 66 -97.08 -50.53 -1.20
C GLU A 66 -95.58 -50.67 -1.52
N ILE A 67 -95.21 -51.53 -2.49
CA ILE A 67 -93.82 -51.66 -2.96
C ILE A 67 -93.35 -50.33 -3.55
N SER A 68 -94.04 -49.78 -4.55
CA SER A 68 -93.65 -48.49 -5.14
C SER A 68 -93.71 -47.32 -4.17
N LYS A 69 -94.56 -47.38 -3.14
CA LYS A 69 -94.57 -46.40 -2.04
C LYS A 69 -93.34 -46.51 -1.13
N ARG A 70 -92.85 -47.73 -0.85
CA ARG A 70 -91.58 -47.96 -0.13
C ARG A 70 -90.39 -47.51 -0.98
N GLU A 71 -90.35 -47.91 -2.26
CA GLU A 71 -89.31 -47.52 -3.21
C GLU A 71 -89.20 -45.99 -3.37
N LEU A 72 -90.35 -45.30 -3.48
CA LEU A 72 -90.39 -43.83 -3.51
C LEU A 72 -89.83 -43.22 -2.23
N ALA A 73 -90.21 -43.74 -1.05
CA ALA A 73 -89.69 -43.27 0.23
C ALA A 73 -88.17 -43.50 0.39
N ASP A 74 -87.66 -44.64 -0.11
CA ASP A 74 -86.24 -44.96 -0.14
C ASP A 74 -85.47 -44.04 -1.11
N VAL A 75 -86.02 -43.73 -2.28
CA VAL A 75 -85.43 -42.78 -3.23
C VAL A 75 -85.41 -41.37 -2.63
N ASP A 76 -86.51 -40.93 -1.99
CA ASP A 76 -86.58 -39.67 -1.26
C ASP A 76 -85.53 -39.59 -0.14
N ALA A 77 -85.36 -40.66 0.64
CA ALA A 77 -84.34 -40.74 1.69
C ALA A 77 -82.92 -40.69 1.11
N ARG A 78 -82.65 -41.42 0.01
CA ARG A 78 -81.37 -41.39 -0.70
C ARG A 78 -81.07 -40.00 -1.28
N LEU A 79 -82.06 -39.29 -1.81
CA LEU A 79 -81.92 -37.92 -2.30
C LEU A 79 -81.60 -36.94 -1.17
N ARG A 80 -82.33 -37.01 -0.05
CA ARG A 80 -82.04 -36.19 1.16
C ARG A 80 -80.65 -36.47 1.74
N ASN A 81 -80.19 -37.72 1.68
CA ASN A 81 -78.84 -38.09 2.12
C ASN A 81 -77.76 -37.55 1.17
N LYS A 82 -77.95 -37.65 -0.15
CA LYS A 82 -77.02 -37.07 -1.14
C LYS A 82 -76.97 -35.54 -1.06
N GLN A 83 -78.12 -34.87 -0.83
CA GLN A 83 -78.16 -33.42 -0.67
C GLN A 83 -77.41 -32.96 0.58
N ARG A 84 -77.61 -33.62 1.74
CA ARG A 84 -76.84 -33.35 2.96
C ARG A 84 -75.34 -33.58 2.76
N ALA A 85 -74.95 -34.69 2.15
CA ALA A 85 -73.53 -34.96 1.85
C ALA A 85 -72.90 -33.90 0.94
N ARG A 86 -73.67 -33.33 -0.01
CA ARG A 86 -73.24 -32.21 -0.86
C ARG A 86 -73.10 -30.91 -0.05
N GLU A 87 -74.05 -30.62 0.84
CA GLU A 87 -74.01 -29.44 1.71
C GLU A 87 -72.84 -29.50 2.69
N GLU A 88 -72.59 -30.66 3.32
CA GLU A 88 -71.42 -30.92 4.15
C GLU A 88 -70.10 -30.75 3.38
N ALA A 89 -69.99 -31.30 2.16
CA ALA A 89 -68.80 -31.13 1.34
C ALA A 89 -68.57 -29.67 0.94
N GLN A 90 -69.63 -28.93 0.61
CA GLN A 90 -69.54 -27.49 0.33
C GLN A 90 -69.10 -26.68 1.56
N GLU A 91 -69.52 -27.05 2.77
CA GLU A 91 -69.09 -26.36 3.99
C GLU A 91 -67.65 -26.70 4.37
N ARG A 92 -67.22 -27.96 4.22
CA ARG A 92 -65.80 -28.35 4.37
C ARG A 92 -64.91 -27.56 3.42
N HIS A 93 -65.25 -27.48 2.13
CA HIS A 93 -64.50 -26.68 1.17
C HIS A 93 -64.51 -25.17 1.48
N ARG A 94 -65.56 -24.62 2.09
CA ARG A 94 -65.55 -23.23 2.59
C ARG A 94 -64.55 -23.05 3.72
N VAL A 95 -64.56 -23.95 4.70
CA VAL A 95 -63.62 -23.93 5.84
C VAL A 95 -62.18 -24.06 5.33
N GLU A 96 -61.89 -25.06 4.48
CA GLU A 96 -60.60 -25.26 3.82
C GLU A 96 -60.12 -24.00 3.09
N ILE A 97 -60.99 -23.34 2.30
CA ILE A 97 -60.67 -22.08 1.62
C ILE A 97 -60.38 -20.96 2.62
N THR A 98 -61.09 -20.88 3.75
CA THR A 98 -60.80 -19.86 4.78
C THR A 98 -59.50 -20.15 5.54
N GLU A 99 -59.19 -21.41 5.85
CA GLU A 99 -57.91 -21.81 6.45
C GLU A 99 -56.74 -21.51 5.52
N CYS A 100 -56.83 -21.89 4.25
CA CYS A 100 -55.78 -21.61 3.26
C CYS A 100 -55.55 -20.10 3.08
N LYS A 101 -56.62 -19.29 3.11
CA LYS A 101 -56.51 -17.81 3.12
C LYS A 101 -55.86 -17.27 4.39
N GLN A 102 -56.15 -17.83 5.56
CA GLN A 102 -55.51 -17.43 6.82
C GLN A 102 -54.02 -17.83 6.84
N LYS A 103 -53.70 -19.07 6.47
CA LYS A 103 -52.32 -19.58 6.34
C LYS A 103 -51.51 -18.73 5.35
N LEU A 104 -52.07 -18.42 4.18
CA LEU A 104 -51.44 -17.51 3.21
C LEU A 104 -51.21 -16.11 3.79
N LYS A 105 -52.19 -15.56 4.52
CA LYS A 105 -52.04 -14.23 5.16
C LYS A 105 -50.93 -14.24 6.21
N LEU A 106 -50.86 -15.26 7.05
CA LEU A 106 -49.82 -15.43 8.08
C LEU A 106 -48.43 -15.54 7.46
N MET A 107 -48.24 -16.44 6.48
CA MET A 107 -47.00 -16.57 5.70
C MET A 107 -46.56 -15.23 5.08
N LEU A 108 -47.50 -14.44 4.53
CA LEU A 108 -47.19 -13.15 3.94
C LEU A 108 -46.79 -12.09 4.98
N SER A 109 -47.40 -12.07 6.17
CA SER A 109 -46.91 -11.22 7.28
C SER A 109 -45.56 -11.69 7.80
N GLU A 110 -45.36 -12.99 8.06
CA GLU A 110 -44.10 -13.54 8.56
C GLU A 110 -42.94 -13.25 7.61
N HIS A 111 -43.15 -13.39 6.29
CA HIS A 111 -42.17 -12.98 5.28
C HIS A 111 -41.95 -11.46 5.23
N HIS A 112 -43.00 -10.63 5.40
CA HIS A 112 -42.87 -9.18 5.41
C HIS A 112 -42.10 -8.67 6.64
N ASP A 113 -42.41 -9.22 7.82
CA ASP A 113 -41.80 -8.88 9.09
C ASP A 113 -40.33 -9.34 9.11
N THR A 114 -40.05 -10.57 8.66
CA THR A 114 -38.67 -11.08 8.50
C THR A 114 -37.86 -10.21 7.50
N ALA A 115 -38.45 -9.86 6.36
CA ALA A 115 -37.80 -9.01 5.35
C ALA A 115 -37.70 -7.53 5.75
N SER A 116 -38.35 -7.12 6.85
CA SER A 116 -38.24 -5.79 7.45
C SER A 116 -37.17 -5.78 8.54
N GLY A 117 -37.20 -6.77 9.45
CA GLY A 117 -36.13 -6.98 10.44
C GLY A 117 -34.74 -7.12 9.80
N LEU A 118 -34.60 -7.92 8.74
CA LEU A 118 -33.33 -8.05 8.01
C LEU A 118 -32.84 -6.75 7.35
N LYS A 119 -33.74 -5.79 7.05
CA LYS A 119 -33.36 -4.45 6.56
C LYS A 119 -32.98 -3.54 7.72
N GLU A 120 -33.69 -3.61 8.83
CA GLU A 120 -33.37 -2.85 10.05
C GLU A 120 -32.02 -3.28 10.62
N ASP A 121 -31.75 -4.59 10.73
CA ASP A 121 -30.44 -5.16 11.08
C ASP A 121 -29.34 -4.74 10.09
N GLY A 122 -29.65 -4.75 8.79
CA GLY A 122 -28.74 -4.30 7.74
C GLY A 122 -28.35 -2.82 7.91
N VAL A 123 -29.33 -1.94 8.12
CA VAL A 123 -29.13 -0.50 8.35
C VAL A 123 -28.42 -0.23 9.68
N ALA A 124 -28.77 -0.95 10.76
CA ALA A 124 -28.12 -0.86 12.05
C ALA A 124 -26.65 -1.30 11.99
N SER A 125 -26.36 -2.39 11.28
CA SER A 125 -25.00 -2.87 11.04
C SER A 125 -24.18 -1.89 10.19
N THR A 126 -24.73 -1.41 9.08
CA THR A 126 -24.06 -0.42 8.22
C THR A 126 -23.79 0.90 8.95
N SER A 127 -24.75 1.43 9.71
CA SER A 127 -24.56 2.66 10.49
C SER A 127 -23.58 2.48 11.65
N LEU A 128 -23.56 1.32 12.33
CA LEU A 128 -22.54 1.00 13.33
C LEU A 128 -21.12 0.96 12.73
N ILE A 129 -20.97 0.39 11.53
CA ILE A 129 -19.69 0.35 10.81
C ILE A 129 -19.27 1.77 10.37
N GLN A 130 -20.21 2.56 9.84
CA GLN A 130 -19.96 3.94 9.43
C GLN A 130 -19.56 4.83 10.60
N ASN A 131 -20.25 4.74 11.74
CA ASN A 131 -19.92 5.51 12.94
C ASN A 131 -18.49 5.18 13.42
N LYS A 132 -18.15 3.88 13.53
CA LYS A 132 -16.79 3.44 13.89
C LYS A 132 -15.71 3.92 12.91
N HIS A 133 -16.04 3.98 11.61
CA HIS A 133 -15.14 4.55 10.61
C HIS A 133 -14.91 6.04 10.92
N THR A 134 -15.97 6.84 11.09
CA THR A 134 -15.84 8.27 11.40
C THR A 134 -15.15 8.55 12.74
N GLU A 135 -15.38 7.72 13.77
CA GLU A 135 -14.66 7.79 15.05
C GLU A 135 -13.15 7.56 14.84
N SER A 136 -12.78 6.57 14.03
CA SER A 136 -11.37 6.27 13.72
C SER A 136 -10.71 7.33 12.83
N GLU A 137 -11.45 7.94 11.89
CA GLU A 137 -10.97 9.05 11.07
C GLU A 137 -10.70 10.29 11.93
N ILE A 138 -11.62 10.65 12.83
CA ILE A 138 -11.45 11.77 13.76
C ILE A 138 -10.21 11.54 14.64
N ALA A 139 -10.06 10.36 15.24
CA ALA A 139 -8.90 10.04 16.08
C ALA A 139 -7.56 10.13 15.32
N LEU A 140 -7.49 9.56 14.11
CA LEU A 140 -6.30 9.66 13.25
C LEU A 140 -6.01 11.11 12.82
N GLN A 141 -7.04 11.94 12.65
CA GLN A 141 -6.91 13.34 12.28
C GLN A 141 -6.47 14.20 13.48
N GLU A 142 -6.88 13.85 14.70
CA GLU A 142 -6.34 14.42 15.95
C GLU A 142 -4.87 14.04 16.15
N GLU A 143 -4.50 12.76 16.00
CA GLU A 143 -3.11 12.29 16.07
C GLU A 143 -2.21 12.99 15.04
N LEU A 144 -2.68 13.17 13.80
CA LEU A 144 -1.94 13.88 12.75
C LEU A 144 -1.73 15.36 13.11
N ASN A 145 -2.76 16.04 13.60
CA ASN A 145 -2.68 17.43 14.04
C ASN A 145 -1.70 17.60 15.22
N ASP A 146 -1.66 16.66 16.16
CA ASP A 146 -0.72 16.68 17.28
C ASP A 146 0.71 16.38 16.83
N LEU A 147 0.93 15.39 15.95
CA LEU A 147 2.24 15.14 15.33
C LEU A 147 2.76 16.34 14.52
N GLU A 148 1.88 17.12 13.88
CA GLU A 148 2.28 18.36 13.21
C GLU A 148 2.70 19.46 14.20
N LYS A 149 1.95 19.66 15.30
CA LYS A 149 2.34 20.57 16.40
C LYS A 149 3.72 20.19 16.96
N ASP A 150 3.91 18.90 17.27
CA ASP A 150 5.15 18.32 17.77
C ASP A 150 6.33 18.55 16.80
N SER A 151 6.08 18.36 15.50
CA SER A 151 7.03 18.63 14.42
C SER A 151 7.41 20.11 14.34
N MET A 152 6.44 21.01 14.50
CA MET A 152 6.64 22.46 14.50
C MET A 152 7.39 22.96 15.74
N GLU A 153 7.09 22.44 16.93
CA GLU A 153 7.85 22.75 18.14
C GLU A 153 9.30 22.25 18.03
N LYS A 154 9.52 21.01 17.58
CA LYS A 154 10.87 20.46 17.38
C LYS A 154 11.68 21.28 16.37
N LYS A 155 11.07 21.77 15.28
CA LYS A 155 11.70 22.72 14.34
C LYS A 155 12.08 24.03 15.05
N LEU A 156 11.18 24.61 15.84
CA LEU A 156 11.41 25.87 16.56
C LEU A 156 12.50 25.75 17.63
N LEU A 157 12.53 24.64 18.38
CA LEU A 157 13.59 24.34 19.36
C LEU A 157 14.94 24.14 18.68
N ASN A 158 15.00 23.42 17.56
CA ASN A 158 16.22 23.26 16.76
C ASN A 158 16.72 24.61 16.21
N GLN A 159 15.83 25.48 15.73
CA GLN A 159 16.21 26.82 15.27
C GLN A 159 16.81 27.65 16.41
N LYS A 160 16.14 27.71 17.58
CA LYS A 160 16.65 28.40 18.78
C LYS A 160 18.00 27.84 19.23
N GLY A 161 18.21 26.52 19.14
CA GLY A 161 19.50 25.88 19.41
C GLY A 161 20.61 26.30 18.46
N ILE A 162 20.31 26.40 17.16
CA ILE A 162 21.24 26.88 16.13
C ILE A 162 21.58 28.37 16.33
N GLU A 163 20.60 29.20 16.69
CA GLU A 163 20.79 30.63 16.98
C GLU A 163 21.66 30.84 18.22
N LEU A 164 21.40 30.11 19.31
CA LEU A 164 22.20 30.14 20.53
C LEU A 164 23.63 29.62 20.31
N LEU A 165 23.82 28.60 19.47
CA LEU A 165 25.14 28.11 19.10
C LEU A 165 25.94 29.15 18.26
N LYS A 166 25.27 29.84 17.33
CA LYS A 166 25.88 30.95 16.57
C LYS A 166 26.29 32.11 17.49
N GLN A 167 25.44 32.49 18.46
CA GLN A 167 25.75 33.53 19.44
C GLN A 167 26.96 33.16 20.31
N LYS A 168 27.03 31.91 20.80
CA LYS A 168 28.21 31.42 21.54
C LYS A 168 29.48 31.50 20.71
N HIS A 169 29.44 31.03 19.47
CA HIS A 169 30.60 31.10 18.58
C HIS A 169 31.04 32.54 18.27
N GLN A 170 30.10 33.48 18.10
CA GLN A 170 30.41 34.90 17.95
C GLN A 170 31.06 35.50 19.20
N GLN A 171 30.62 35.10 20.39
CA GLN A 171 31.24 35.51 21.66
C GLN A 171 32.67 34.95 21.79
N GLU A 172 32.87 33.65 21.54
CA GLU A 172 34.19 33.01 21.55
C GLU A 172 35.17 33.68 20.58
N LEU A 173 34.73 34.02 19.37
CA LEU A 173 35.54 34.78 18.41
C LEU A 173 35.88 36.18 18.92
N MET A 174 34.92 36.88 19.52
CA MET A 174 35.14 38.22 20.08
C MET A 174 36.14 38.20 21.25
N ASP A 175 36.06 37.21 22.12
CA ASP A 175 36.95 37.05 23.27
C ASP A 175 38.37 36.66 22.83
N MET A 176 38.51 35.78 21.83
CA MET A 176 39.81 35.46 21.21
C MET A 176 40.41 36.67 20.48
N GLU A 177 39.60 37.44 19.75
CA GLU A 177 40.04 38.71 19.15
C GLU A 177 40.52 39.70 20.22
N ASN A 178 39.78 39.86 21.31
CA ASN A 178 40.12 40.76 22.41
C ASN A 178 41.40 40.32 23.12
N HIS A 179 41.58 39.01 23.34
CA HIS A 179 42.81 38.43 23.88
C HIS A 179 44.04 38.76 23.00
N TYR A 180 43.97 38.53 21.69
CA TYR A 180 45.07 38.89 20.79
C TYR A 180 45.28 40.41 20.67
N LYS A 181 44.22 41.22 20.66
CA LYS A 181 44.32 42.70 20.70
C LYS A 181 44.96 43.19 22.00
N ASN A 182 44.87 42.46 23.11
CA ASN A 182 45.54 42.80 24.37
C ASN A 182 47.03 42.42 24.30
N ILE A 183 47.36 41.19 23.89
CA ILE A 183 48.75 40.73 23.71
C ILE A 183 49.54 41.65 22.77
N LEU A 184 48.93 42.09 21.66
CA LEU A 184 49.55 43.04 20.74
C LEU A 184 49.85 44.38 21.42
N ARG A 185 48.88 44.95 22.17
CA ARG A 185 49.06 46.21 22.92
C ARG A 185 50.09 46.09 24.06
N GLU A 186 50.28 44.91 24.62
CA GLU A 186 51.31 44.64 25.65
C GLU A 186 52.70 44.55 25.01
N MET A 187 52.85 43.80 23.91
CA MET A 187 54.08 43.75 23.11
C MET A 187 54.49 45.13 22.57
N GLU A 188 53.53 45.93 22.08
CA GLU A 188 53.76 47.31 21.63
C GLU A 188 54.32 48.20 22.75
N LYS A 189 53.75 48.12 23.97
CA LYS A 189 54.27 48.83 25.15
C LYS A 189 55.69 48.37 25.49
N GLU A 190 55.93 47.06 25.59
CA GLU A 190 57.25 46.50 25.89
C GLU A 190 58.32 46.99 24.90
N TYR A 191 58.06 46.94 23.60
CA TYR A 191 59.01 47.43 22.60
C TYR A 191 59.20 48.96 22.66
N HIS A 192 58.13 49.72 22.93
CA HIS A 192 58.21 51.17 23.08
C HIS A 192 59.02 51.58 24.33
N GLU A 193 58.91 50.84 25.44
CA GLU A 193 59.68 51.05 26.66
C GLU A 193 61.15 50.66 26.49
N LYS A 194 61.43 49.49 25.90
CA LYS A 194 62.81 49.07 25.55
C LYS A 194 63.49 50.09 24.64
N TRP A 195 62.77 50.62 23.64
CA TRP A 195 63.26 51.68 22.76
C TRP A 195 63.47 53.03 23.46
N LYS A 196 62.62 53.41 24.43
CA LYS A 196 62.84 54.57 25.30
C LYS A 196 64.11 54.43 26.14
N SER A 197 64.32 53.28 26.79
CA SER A 197 65.54 53.05 27.59
C SER A 197 66.79 53.17 26.73
N MET A 198 66.85 52.47 25.59
CA MET A 198 67.99 52.54 24.66
C MET A 198 68.25 53.98 24.15
N ARG A 199 67.19 54.75 23.86
CA ARG A 199 67.28 56.18 23.49
C ARG A 199 67.86 57.02 24.64
N GLU A 200 67.38 56.81 25.86
CA GLU A 200 67.83 57.55 27.04
C GLU A 200 69.26 57.20 27.44
N GLU A 201 69.64 55.93 27.41
CA GLU A 201 71.01 55.45 27.63
C GLU A 201 71.96 56.06 26.59
N GLY A 202 71.60 56.03 25.31
CA GLY A 202 72.35 56.70 24.25
C GLY A 202 72.43 58.22 24.45
N ALA A 203 71.43 58.85 25.08
CA ALA A 203 71.46 60.27 25.45
C ALA A 203 72.22 60.54 26.76
N LYS A 204 72.33 59.57 27.68
CA LYS A 204 73.17 59.62 28.89
C LYS A 204 74.65 59.52 28.47
N LYS A 205 75.00 58.56 27.61
CA LYS A 205 76.35 58.38 27.02
C LYS A 205 76.85 59.63 26.30
N ARG A 206 76.10 60.15 25.32
CA ARG A 206 76.44 61.41 24.62
C ARG A 206 76.58 62.62 25.55
N ARG A 207 75.79 62.71 26.62
CA ARG A 207 75.95 63.79 27.63
C ARG A 207 77.18 63.60 28.53
N ALA A 208 77.64 62.37 28.75
CA ALA A 208 78.92 62.12 29.43
C ALA A 208 80.11 62.43 28.52
N GLU A 209 80.08 61.97 27.26
CA GLU A 209 81.10 62.26 26.23
C GLU A 209 81.29 63.77 26.02
N ILE A 210 80.19 64.53 25.90
CA ILE A 210 80.23 66.00 25.79
C ILE A 210 80.83 66.64 27.04
N LYS A 211 80.49 66.18 28.25
CA LYS A 211 81.09 66.69 29.50
C LYS A 211 82.59 66.40 29.58
N GLU A 212 83.01 65.19 29.22
CA GLU A 212 84.42 64.81 29.22
C GLU A 212 85.25 65.65 28.22
N LEU A 213 84.69 65.95 27.05
CA LEU A 213 85.30 66.87 26.08
C LEU A 213 85.34 68.32 26.59
N ASP A 214 84.25 68.81 27.18
CA ASP A 214 84.14 70.14 27.76
C ASP A 214 85.12 70.34 28.93
N ASP A 215 85.27 69.34 29.81
CA ASP A 215 86.23 69.39 30.92
C ASP A 215 87.69 69.26 30.45
N LYS A 216 87.97 68.46 29.42
CA LYS A 216 89.28 68.45 28.73
C LYS A 216 89.59 69.80 28.08
N MET A 217 88.60 70.43 27.45
CA MET A 217 88.74 71.74 26.82
C MET A 217 88.98 72.83 27.87
N LYS A 218 88.26 72.82 28.99
CA LYS A 218 88.53 73.68 30.16
C LYS A 218 89.93 73.46 30.75
N SER A 219 90.43 72.23 30.81
CA SER A 219 91.81 71.99 31.22
C SER A 219 92.78 72.62 30.24
N ARG A 220 92.67 72.34 28.93
CA ARG A 220 93.57 72.93 27.94
C ARG A 220 93.50 74.45 27.92
N ILE A 221 92.33 75.06 28.16
CA ILE A 221 92.20 76.52 28.33
C ILE A 221 92.97 76.99 29.57
N LYS A 222 92.85 76.34 30.72
CA LYS A 222 93.65 76.68 31.92
C LYS A 222 95.15 76.51 31.70
N ASP A 223 95.55 75.47 30.97
CA ASP A 223 96.96 75.18 30.72
C ASP A 223 97.55 76.16 29.68
N VAL A 224 96.79 76.52 28.64
CA VAL A 224 97.13 77.60 27.70
C VAL A 224 97.18 78.96 28.39
N LEU A 225 96.30 79.24 29.37
CA LEU A 225 96.36 80.46 30.17
C LEU A 225 97.63 80.50 31.04
N LYS A 226 98.04 79.38 31.67
CA LYS A 226 99.34 79.29 32.37
C LYS A 226 100.52 79.46 31.41
N GLU A 227 100.48 78.83 30.23
CA GLU A 227 101.49 78.99 29.18
C GLU A 227 101.61 80.46 28.76
N HIS A 228 100.49 81.18 28.64
CA HIS A 228 100.46 82.62 28.37
C HIS A 228 100.92 83.47 29.56
N ASP A 229 100.50 83.18 30.80
CA ASP A 229 100.96 83.91 32.00
C ASP A 229 102.46 83.72 32.22
N GLU A 230 103.00 82.52 31.95
CA GLU A 230 104.43 82.26 31.94
C GLU A 230 105.13 82.94 30.77
N ALA A 231 104.55 82.94 29.57
CA ALA A 231 105.11 83.63 28.41
C ALA A 231 105.10 85.15 28.61
N LEU A 232 104.08 85.71 29.26
CA LEU A 232 104.00 87.12 29.66
C LEU A 232 104.99 87.42 30.78
N ARG A 233 105.15 86.55 31.78
CA ARG A 233 106.20 86.71 32.81
C ARG A 233 107.60 86.65 32.22
N LYS A 234 107.87 85.68 31.34
CA LYS A 234 109.12 85.57 30.57
C LYS A 234 109.31 86.78 29.66
N ALA A 235 108.25 87.30 29.03
CA ALA A 235 108.29 88.50 28.21
C ALA A 235 108.56 89.76 29.06
N MET A 236 107.99 89.87 30.26
CA MET A 236 108.31 90.93 31.23
C MET A 236 109.75 90.81 31.72
N ASP A 237 110.23 89.61 32.07
CA ASP A 237 111.64 89.35 32.38
C ASP A 237 112.54 89.72 31.21
N HIS A 238 112.11 89.46 29.96
CA HIS A 238 112.80 89.88 28.75
C HIS A 238 112.71 91.40 28.53
N PHE A 239 111.61 92.07 28.84
CA PHE A 239 111.50 93.54 28.80
C PHE A 239 112.38 94.19 29.87
N TYR A 240 112.46 93.64 31.08
CA TYR A 240 113.42 94.08 32.11
C TYR A 240 114.86 93.81 31.67
N LYS A 241 115.17 92.64 31.09
CA LYS A 241 116.51 92.34 30.51
C LYS A 241 116.81 93.17 29.27
N ILE A 242 115.81 93.67 28.53
CA ILE A 242 115.96 94.62 27.42
C ILE A 242 116.11 96.04 27.97
N GLN A 243 115.50 96.37 29.11
CA GLN A 243 115.71 97.62 29.83
C GLN A 243 117.13 97.69 30.42
N GLU A 244 117.69 96.56 30.88
CA GLU A 244 119.12 96.41 31.19
C GLU A 244 120.00 96.47 29.93
N ARG A 245 119.67 95.71 28.88
CA ARG A 245 120.49 95.60 27.65
C ARG A 245 120.36 96.77 26.68
N HIS A 246 119.39 97.67 26.83
CA HIS A 246 119.39 98.95 26.10
C HIS A 246 120.53 99.86 26.55
N GLY A 247 121.15 99.60 27.71
CA GLY A 247 122.44 100.18 28.09
C GLY A 247 123.66 99.47 27.47
N CYS A 248 123.49 98.31 26.82
CA CYS A 248 124.61 97.45 26.42
C CYS A 248 124.37 96.62 25.13
N MET A 249 124.95 97.13 24.03
CA MET A 249 125.35 96.45 22.78
C MET A 249 124.44 96.48 21.52
N LYS A 250 125.13 96.38 20.37
CA LYS A 250 124.66 96.41 18.97
C LYS A 250 125.13 95.12 18.26
N LYS A 251 124.35 94.64 17.26
CA LYS A 251 124.70 93.63 16.20
C LYS A 251 124.83 92.15 16.66
N ASP A 252 124.58 91.09 15.87
CA ASP A 252 123.85 90.78 14.59
C ASP A 252 123.64 89.20 14.56
N LEU A 253 122.45 88.59 14.32
CA LEU A 253 121.79 88.02 13.09
C LEU A 253 122.18 86.57 12.55
N LEU A 254 121.16 85.64 12.53
CA LEU A 254 120.80 84.48 11.61
C LEU A 254 121.83 83.36 11.23
N GLU A 255 121.62 82.23 10.47
CA GLU A 255 120.60 81.51 9.60
C GLU A 255 120.83 79.92 9.72
N VAL A 256 120.09 78.85 9.30
CA VAL A 256 118.95 78.45 8.37
C VAL A 256 119.40 77.91 6.95
N GLU A 257 119.03 76.75 6.32
CA GLU A 257 118.29 75.47 6.61
C GLU A 257 118.78 74.24 5.72
N GLU A 258 117.93 73.52 4.91
CA GLU A 258 118.18 72.39 3.93
C GLU A 258 118.42 70.92 4.48
N GLN A 259 118.16 69.74 3.83
CA GLN A 259 117.33 69.26 2.68
C GLN A 259 117.21 67.68 2.62
N LYS A 260 116.82 67.04 1.48
CA LYS A 260 116.46 65.59 1.25
C LYS A 260 117.01 65.01 -0.08
N LYS A 261 116.97 63.66 -0.31
CA LYS A 261 116.75 62.95 -1.63
C LYS A 261 116.92 61.39 -1.62
N LEU A 262 116.06 60.63 -2.31
CA LEU A 262 116.33 59.69 -3.46
C LEU A 262 115.07 58.87 -3.89
N ASN A 263 115.05 58.25 -5.09
CA ASN A 263 113.97 57.32 -5.55
C ASN A 263 114.35 56.59 -6.89
N ALA A 264 114.22 55.24 -7.01
CA ALA A 264 114.64 54.53 -8.25
C ALA A 264 114.06 53.10 -8.58
N ASP A 265 112.96 52.60 -7.97
CA ASP A 265 112.56 51.16 -8.08
C ASP A 265 111.30 50.82 -8.92
N CYS A 266 110.90 51.68 -9.86
CA CYS A 266 109.53 51.65 -10.42
C CYS A 266 109.28 50.76 -11.67
N ALA A 267 110.06 49.71 -11.90
CA ALA A 267 109.95 48.84 -13.09
C ALA A 267 109.31 47.47 -12.80
N ALA A 268 110.02 46.56 -12.12
CA ALA A 268 109.59 45.16 -11.90
C ALA A 268 108.21 45.03 -11.24
N ILE A 269 107.91 45.94 -10.29
CA ILE A 269 106.63 46.02 -9.57
C ILE A 269 105.41 46.11 -10.53
N LYS A 270 105.56 46.64 -11.74
CA LYS A 270 104.44 46.86 -12.68
C LYS A 270 103.91 45.59 -13.34
N GLU A 271 104.76 44.61 -13.64
CA GLU A 271 104.31 43.36 -14.27
C GLU A 271 103.61 42.43 -13.28
N ASP A 272 104.11 42.35 -12.04
CA ASP A 272 103.46 41.55 -11.00
C ASP A 272 102.14 42.16 -10.54
N ILE A 273 102.02 43.51 -10.50
CA ILE A 273 100.72 44.17 -10.34
C ILE A 273 99.74 43.75 -11.46
N LYS A 274 100.20 43.55 -12.70
CA LYS A 274 99.34 43.10 -13.80
C LYS A 274 98.88 41.65 -13.60
N ARG A 275 99.81 40.72 -13.32
CA ARG A 275 99.50 39.30 -13.05
C ARG A 275 98.56 39.13 -11.84
N LEU A 276 98.78 39.91 -10.78
CA LEU A 276 97.91 39.91 -9.59
C LEU A 276 96.51 40.51 -9.87
N ARG A 277 96.40 41.53 -10.73
CA ARG A 277 95.07 42.02 -11.17
C ARG A 277 94.30 40.97 -11.95
N GLU A 278 94.96 40.24 -12.85
CA GLU A 278 94.32 39.19 -13.66
C GLU A 278 93.90 37.97 -12.84
N SER A 279 94.59 37.64 -11.74
CA SER A 279 94.15 36.60 -10.79
C SER A 279 93.02 37.08 -9.88
N VAL A 280 93.11 38.30 -9.32
CA VAL A 280 92.03 38.91 -8.52
C VAL A 280 90.75 39.00 -9.33
N GLN A 281 90.79 39.46 -10.59
CA GLN A 281 89.61 39.58 -11.44
C GLN A 281 88.93 38.22 -11.69
N LYS A 282 89.69 37.12 -11.80
CA LYS A 282 89.15 35.75 -11.94
C LYS A 282 88.48 35.27 -10.66
N GLU A 283 89.05 35.56 -9.49
CA GLU A 283 88.40 35.23 -8.21
C GLU A 283 87.19 36.13 -7.92
N GLU A 284 87.19 37.39 -8.34
CA GLU A 284 86.00 38.26 -8.27
C GLU A 284 84.87 37.76 -9.18
N GLN A 285 85.18 37.30 -10.40
CA GLN A 285 84.20 36.65 -11.27
C GLN A 285 83.60 35.41 -10.61
N LYS A 286 84.42 34.46 -10.10
CA LYS A 286 83.95 33.29 -9.34
C LYS A 286 83.08 33.69 -8.14
N LYS A 287 83.50 34.70 -7.37
CA LYS A 287 82.77 35.24 -6.21
C LYS A 287 81.40 35.80 -6.59
N THR A 288 81.29 36.54 -7.70
CA THR A 288 79.98 37.03 -8.17
C THR A 288 79.08 35.90 -8.67
N GLU A 289 79.64 34.87 -9.31
CA GLU A 289 78.88 33.73 -9.80
C GLU A 289 78.33 32.86 -8.65
N ILE A 290 79.17 32.53 -7.66
CA ILE A 290 78.73 31.88 -6.41
C ILE A 290 77.66 32.72 -5.70
N GLN A 291 77.76 34.06 -5.73
CA GLN A 291 76.72 34.94 -5.18
C GLN A 291 75.40 34.93 -5.96
N LYS A 292 75.38 34.66 -7.28
CA LYS A 292 74.13 34.44 -8.04
C LYS A 292 73.50 33.12 -7.63
N GLN A 293 74.26 32.03 -7.70
CA GLN A 293 73.81 30.68 -7.37
C GLN A 293 73.27 30.60 -5.94
N LEU A 294 73.90 31.28 -4.99
CA LEU A 294 73.45 31.35 -3.60
C LEU A 294 72.18 32.23 -3.40
N LYS A 295 71.93 33.22 -4.28
CA LYS A 295 70.64 33.94 -4.33
C LYS A 295 69.54 33.08 -4.95
N GLU A 296 69.85 32.30 -5.99
CA GLU A 296 68.92 31.41 -6.66
C GLU A 296 68.50 30.22 -5.78
N MET A 297 69.45 29.57 -5.11
CA MET A 297 69.17 28.53 -4.11
C MET A 297 68.32 29.06 -2.95
N LYS A 298 68.53 30.31 -2.51
CA LYS A 298 67.66 30.97 -1.52
C LYS A 298 66.25 31.22 -2.05
N ARG A 299 66.10 31.69 -3.30
CA ARG A 299 64.79 31.87 -3.97
C ARG A 299 64.05 30.53 -4.11
N ALA A 300 64.71 29.50 -4.60
CA ALA A 300 64.15 28.15 -4.76
C ALA A 300 63.71 27.55 -3.41
N ARG A 301 64.53 27.69 -2.35
CA ARG A 301 64.17 27.26 -0.99
C ARG A 301 62.96 28.02 -0.44
N GLY A 302 62.83 29.33 -0.73
CA GLY A 302 61.66 30.13 -0.37
C GLY A 302 60.38 29.68 -1.10
N GLN A 303 60.46 29.47 -2.41
CA GLN A 303 59.34 28.94 -3.20
C GLN A 303 58.92 27.53 -2.77
N ALA A 304 59.89 26.65 -2.46
CA ALA A 304 59.61 25.32 -1.92
C ALA A 304 58.94 25.37 -0.53
N ALA A 305 59.31 26.34 0.31
CA ALA A 305 58.62 26.58 1.59
C ALA A 305 57.18 27.07 1.38
N MET A 306 56.95 28.04 0.48
CA MET A 306 55.61 28.52 0.14
C MET A 306 54.71 27.43 -0.47
N LYS A 307 55.26 26.50 -1.26
CA LYS A 307 54.49 25.38 -1.83
C LYS A 307 54.13 24.29 -0.80
N ARG A 308 54.80 24.22 0.36
CA ARG A 308 54.52 23.19 1.38
C ARG A 308 53.19 23.38 2.11
N THR A 309 52.69 24.60 2.27
CA THR A 309 51.40 24.85 2.94
C THR A 309 50.19 24.41 2.11
N PRO A 310 50.00 24.79 0.82
CA PRO A 310 48.87 24.31 0.04
C PRO A 310 48.91 22.79 -0.19
N VAL A 311 50.09 22.18 -0.34
CA VAL A 311 50.20 20.70 -0.44
C VAL A 311 49.63 20.01 0.80
N LYS A 312 49.92 20.52 2.02
CA LYS A 312 49.34 19.97 3.26
C LYS A 312 47.81 20.15 3.35
N VAL A 313 47.27 21.23 2.78
CA VAL A 313 45.82 21.46 2.72
C VAL A 313 45.17 20.44 1.77
N ILE A 314 45.69 20.32 0.54
CA ILE A 314 45.22 19.35 -0.46
C ILE A 314 45.34 17.90 0.06
N GLU A 315 46.41 17.57 0.79
CA GLU A 315 46.54 16.26 1.44
C GLU A 315 45.49 16.00 2.54
N LYS A 316 45.03 17.05 3.25
CA LYS A 316 43.97 16.94 4.26
C LYS A 316 42.61 16.79 3.58
N GLU A 317 42.33 17.62 2.58
CA GLU A 317 41.12 17.56 1.75
C GLU A 317 40.99 16.17 1.09
N ARG A 318 42.07 15.63 0.51
CA ARG A 318 42.08 14.27 -0.07
C ARG A 318 41.75 13.19 0.97
N ARG A 319 42.27 13.31 2.20
CA ARG A 319 41.97 12.37 3.30
C ARG A 319 40.51 12.46 3.74
N GLU A 320 39.98 13.66 3.89
CA GLU A 320 38.56 13.88 4.19
C GLU A 320 37.64 13.37 3.08
N LEU A 321 38.03 13.55 1.81
CA LEU A 321 37.26 13.09 0.65
C LEU A 321 37.24 11.56 0.56
N LEU A 322 38.36 10.89 0.85
CA LEU A 322 38.43 9.42 0.92
C LEU A 322 37.51 8.86 2.01
N VAL A 323 37.54 9.42 3.23
CA VAL A 323 36.65 9.00 4.32
C VAL A 323 35.17 9.25 3.96
N LYS A 324 34.84 10.39 3.32
CA LYS A 324 33.49 10.67 2.82
C LYS A 324 33.05 9.67 1.75
N HIS A 325 33.94 9.30 0.83
CA HIS A 325 33.65 8.31 -0.22
C HIS A 325 33.40 6.92 0.36
N GLU A 326 34.21 6.47 1.31
CA GLU A 326 34.09 5.14 1.92
C GLU A 326 32.84 5.03 2.81
N LEU A 327 32.47 6.10 3.54
CA LEU A 327 31.18 6.19 4.23
C LEU A 327 29.98 6.19 3.27
N LEU A 328 30.11 6.81 2.10
CA LEU A 328 29.07 6.77 1.05
C LEU A 328 28.93 5.38 0.42
N LEU A 329 30.02 4.66 0.18
CA LEU A 329 29.98 3.27 -0.29
C LEU A 329 29.24 2.37 0.73
N GLN A 330 29.59 2.45 2.01
CA GLN A 330 28.90 1.71 3.08
C GLN A 330 27.43 2.10 3.25
N ALA A 331 27.04 3.33 2.90
CA ALA A 331 25.65 3.76 2.86
C ALA A 331 24.90 3.17 1.66
N CYS A 332 25.52 3.18 0.47
CA CYS A 332 24.98 2.53 -0.73
C CYS A 332 24.75 1.02 -0.51
N GLU A 333 25.75 0.28 -0.01
CA GLU A 333 25.65 -1.16 0.28
C GLU A 333 24.45 -1.48 1.19
N LYS A 334 24.22 -0.68 2.24
CA LYS A 334 23.07 -0.84 3.15
C LYS A 334 21.74 -0.54 2.46
N LEU A 335 21.68 0.50 1.63
CA LEU A 335 20.48 0.82 0.85
C LEU A 335 20.15 -0.26 -0.19
N GLU A 336 21.17 -0.90 -0.78
CA GLU A 336 20.99 -2.04 -1.69
C GLU A 336 20.51 -3.29 -0.94
N GLN A 337 21.06 -3.58 0.24
CA GLN A 337 20.57 -4.66 1.10
C GLN A 337 19.10 -4.43 1.53
N GLU A 338 18.76 -3.20 1.95
CA GLU A 338 17.37 -2.82 2.26
C GLU A 338 16.43 -2.96 1.06
N ARG A 339 16.86 -2.50 -0.12
CA ARG A 339 16.12 -2.67 -1.39
C ARG A 339 15.84 -4.14 -1.65
N ASP A 340 16.86 -4.98 -1.59
CA ASP A 340 16.75 -6.39 -1.95
C ASP A 340 15.95 -7.19 -0.93
N ASP A 341 16.01 -6.86 0.36
CA ASP A 341 15.14 -7.47 1.37
C ASP A 341 13.69 -6.99 1.28
N LYS A 342 13.44 -5.72 0.92
CA LYS A 342 12.08 -5.23 0.60
C LYS A 342 11.53 -5.95 -0.64
N LEU A 343 12.33 -6.13 -1.69
CA LEU A 343 11.95 -6.88 -2.89
C LEU A 343 11.70 -8.38 -2.60
N LYS A 344 12.54 -9.04 -1.79
CA LYS A 344 12.32 -10.43 -1.34
C LYS A 344 11.00 -10.57 -0.57
N LYS A 345 10.71 -9.65 0.36
CA LYS A 345 9.45 -9.62 1.12
C LYS A 345 8.25 -9.39 0.22
N GLN A 346 8.32 -8.44 -0.71
CA GLN A 346 7.26 -8.17 -1.69
C GLN A 346 6.99 -9.40 -2.57
N ARG A 347 8.02 -10.06 -3.12
CA ARG A 347 7.86 -11.27 -3.94
C ARG A 347 7.21 -12.41 -3.16
N LYS A 348 7.57 -12.62 -1.89
CA LYS A 348 6.90 -13.61 -1.02
C LYS A 348 5.43 -13.27 -0.79
N ALA A 349 5.12 -12.03 -0.41
CA ALA A 349 3.75 -11.60 -0.16
C ALA A 349 2.85 -11.71 -1.42
N VAL A 350 3.38 -11.41 -2.61
CA VAL A 350 2.68 -11.63 -3.89
C VAL A 350 2.42 -13.12 -4.13
N LEU A 351 3.42 -13.98 -3.95
CA LEU A 351 3.28 -15.43 -4.16
C LEU A 351 2.28 -16.06 -3.16
N GLU A 352 2.33 -15.67 -1.89
CA GLU A 352 1.39 -16.11 -0.87
C GLU A 352 -0.04 -15.64 -1.15
N ASN A 353 -0.22 -14.44 -1.71
CA ASN A 353 -1.53 -13.93 -2.11
C ASN A 353 -2.07 -14.67 -3.34
N GLN A 354 -1.22 -14.92 -4.34
CA GLN A 354 -1.55 -15.75 -5.51
C GLN A 354 -1.97 -17.17 -5.08
N GLN A 355 -1.23 -17.81 -4.17
CA GLN A 355 -1.59 -19.12 -3.62
C GLN A 355 -2.92 -19.09 -2.85
N LYS A 356 -3.15 -18.07 -2.01
CA LYS A 356 -4.41 -17.91 -1.26
C LYS A 356 -5.62 -17.61 -2.16
N ASN A 357 -5.43 -16.95 -3.30
CA ASN A 357 -6.50 -16.69 -4.24
C ASN A 357 -6.77 -17.92 -5.13
N GLY A 358 -5.75 -18.58 -5.66
CA GLY A 358 -5.91 -19.84 -6.40
C GLY A 358 -6.60 -20.94 -5.58
N LEU A 359 -6.33 -21.01 -4.26
CA LEU A 359 -7.04 -21.93 -3.36
C LEU A 359 -8.51 -21.53 -3.10
N LYS A 360 -8.89 -20.25 -3.23
CA LYS A 360 -10.28 -19.80 -3.17
C LYS A 360 -10.99 -20.00 -4.50
N GLU A 361 -10.30 -19.74 -5.60
CA GLU A 361 -10.78 -19.96 -6.97
C GLU A 361 -11.16 -21.43 -7.15
N LEU A 362 -10.23 -22.36 -6.85
CA LEU A 362 -10.49 -23.80 -6.84
C LEU A 362 -11.61 -24.25 -5.87
N LEU A 363 -11.82 -23.54 -4.76
CA LEU A 363 -12.92 -23.84 -3.84
C LEU A 363 -14.27 -23.38 -4.43
N LEU A 364 -14.31 -22.19 -5.02
CA LEU A 364 -15.50 -21.61 -5.64
C LEU A 364 -15.89 -22.38 -6.91
N GLU A 365 -14.92 -22.78 -7.74
CA GLU A 365 -15.13 -23.67 -8.89
C GLU A 365 -15.82 -24.95 -8.45
N LYS A 366 -15.30 -25.66 -7.44
CA LYS A 366 -15.93 -26.88 -6.92
C LYS A 366 -17.31 -26.65 -6.30
N MET A 367 -17.52 -25.54 -5.59
CA MET A 367 -18.84 -25.18 -5.08
C MET A 367 -19.85 -24.90 -6.21
N ILE A 368 -19.40 -24.33 -7.33
CA ILE A 368 -20.23 -24.12 -8.53
C ILE A 368 -20.50 -25.44 -9.24
N GLU A 369 -19.52 -26.33 -9.38
CA GLU A 369 -19.68 -27.68 -9.93
C GLU A 369 -20.71 -28.50 -9.12
N GLU A 370 -20.57 -28.54 -7.79
CA GLU A 370 -21.50 -29.24 -6.89
C GLU A 370 -22.92 -28.64 -6.97
N GLN A 371 -23.05 -27.31 -6.95
CA GLN A 371 -24.37 -26.65 -7.05
C GLN A 371 -25.02 -26.86 -8.42
N THR A 372 -24.25 -26.78 -9.52
CA THR A 372 -24.74 -27.07 -10.88
C THR A 372 -25.23 -28.50 -10.98
N LEU A 373 -24.49 -29.46 -10.43
CA LEU A 373 -24.84 -30.88 -10.43
C LEU A 373 -26.07 -31.19 -9.57
N ILE A 374 -26.25 -30.50 -8.43
CA ILE A 374 -27.48 -30.58 -7.62
C ILE A 374 -28.68 -29.96 -8.35
N LEU A 375 -28.48 -28.82 -9.03
CA LEU A 375 -29.52 -28.14 -9.80
C LEU A 375 -29.98 -29.00 -11.00
N GLN A 376 -29.05 -29.56 -11.77
CA GLN A 376 -29.36 -30.47 -12.88
C GLN A 376 -30.13 -31.71 -12.41
N LYS A 377 -29.71 -32.34 -11.29
CA LYS A 377 -30.42 -33.49 -10.71
C LYS A 377 -31.84 -33.13 -10.28
N THR A 378 -32.00 -32.09 -9.46
CA THR A 378 -33.33 -31.67 -8.98
C THR A 378 -34.25 -31.20 -10.10
N GLN A 379 -33.72 -30.58 -11.15
CA GLN A 379 -34.49 -30.22 -12.35
C GLN A 379 -34.94 -31.46 -13.15
N ALA A 380 -34.07 -32.47 -13.31
CA ALA A 380 -34.43 -33.73 -13.94
C ALA A 380 -35.47 -34.53 -13.11
N GLU A 381 -35.30 -34.58 -11.79
CA GLU A 381 -36.27 -35.18 -10.86
C GLU A 381 -37.65 -34.50 -10.95
N LEU A 382 -37.69 -33.16 -10.95
CA LEU A 382 -38.93 -32.39 -11.10
C LEU A 382 -39.63 -32.66 -12.44
N TYR A 383 -38.89 -32.68 -13.56
CA TYR A 383 -39.49 -32.98 -14.86
C TYR A 383 -39.94 -34.44 -14.96
N ALA A 384 -39.23 -35.40 -14.33
CA ALA A 384 -39.65 -36.80 -14.28
C ALA A 384 -40.94 -37.00 -13.48
N VAL A 385 -41.11 -36.31 -12.35
CA VAL A 385 -42.37 -36.36 -11.57
C VAL A 385 -43.53 -35.75 -12.36
N LEU A 386 -43.34 -34.57 -12.94
CA LEU A 386 -44.39 -33.90 -13.73
C LEU A 386 -44.78 -34.68 -15.00
N ALA A 387 -43.81 -35.33 -15.65
CA ALA A 387 -44.08 -36.24 -16.77
C ALA A 387 -44.90 -37.47 -16.33
N ALA A 388 -44.60 -38.03 -15.15
CA ALA A 388 -45.35 -39.15 -14.57
C ALA A 388 -46.79 -38.77 -14.15
N GLU A 389 -47.05 -37.51 -13.82
CA GLU A 389 -48.39 -36.95 -13.62
C GLU A 389 -49.13 -36.62 -14.93
N GLY A 390 -48.44 -36.69 -16.08
CA GLY A 390 -49.00 -36.53 -17.42
C GLY A 390 -48.77 -35.16 -18.08
N ASP A 391 -47.89 -34.31 -17.56
CA ASP A 391 -47.51 -33.05 -18.24
C ASP A 391 -46.52 -33.31 -19.38
N SER A 392 -47.04 -33.34 -20.61
CA SER A 392 -46.24 -33.46 -21.83
C SER A 392 -45.26 -32.31 -22.06
N SER A 393 -45.43 -31.15 -21.40
CA SER A 393 -44.44 -30.08 -21.41
C SER A 393 -43.22 -30.39 -20.54
N ALA A 394 -43.39 -31.15 -19.46
CA ALA A 394 -42.30 -31.63 -18.63
C ALA A 394 -41.56 -32.80 -19.29
N GLU A 395 -42.30 -33.74 -19.89
CA GLU A 395 -41.75 -34.86 -20.64
C GLU A 395 -40.85 -34.40 -21.81
N ALA A 396 -41.29 -33.37 -22.55
CA ALA A 396 -40.50 -32.75 -23.60
C ALA A 396 -39.19 -32.11 -23.08
N LYS A 397 -39.24 -31.38 -21.96
CA LYS A 397 -38.07 -30.71 -21.35
C LYS A 397 -37.07 -31.70 -20.75
N LEU A 398 -37.55 -32.80 -20.14
CA LEU A 398 -36.67 -33.87 -19.67
C LEU A 398 -35.90 -34.48 -20.84
N LYS A 399 -36.59 -34.73 -21.95
CA LYS A 399 -35.98 -35.25 -23.17
C LYS A 399 -34.96 -34.28 -23.78
N GLU A 400 -35.28 -32.99 -23.85
CA GLU A 400 -34.38 -31.92 -24.29
C GLU A 400 -33.09 -31.87 -23.43
N LEU A 401 -33.21 -31.98 -22.10
CA LEU A 401 -32.06 -32.05 -21.18
C LEU A 401 -31.17 -33.26 -21.45
N MET A 402 -31.77 -34.44 -21.62
CA MET A 402 -31.04 -35.69 -21.91
C MET A 402 -30.38 -35.66 -23.29
N GLU A 403 -31.04 -35.08 -24.30
CA GLU A 403 -30.48 -34.91 -25.64
C GLU A 403 -29.33 -33.88 -25.65
N SER A 404 -29.39 -32.82 -24.83
CA SER A 404 -28.27 -31.88 -24.64
C SER A 404 -27.06 -32.56 -23.99
N GLN A 405 -27.24 -33.23 -22.85
CA GLN A 405 -26.14 -33.95 -22.18
C GLN A 405 -25.54 -35.05 -23.08
N GLN A 406 -26.35 -35.72 -23.89
CA GLN A 406 -25.86 -36.73 -24.84
C GLN A 406 -25.18 -36.12 -26.08
N ALA A 407 -25.49 -34.88 -26.46
CA ALA A 407 -24.73 -34.12 -27.46
C ALA A 407 -23.38 -33.66 -26.89
N GLU A 408 -23.34 -33.16 -25.65
CA GLU A 408 -22.12 -32.76 -24.94
C GLU A 408 -21.14 -33.93 -24.78
N MET A 409 -21.61 -35.12 -24.36
CA MET A 409 -20.77 -36.32 -24.29
C MET A 409 -20.17 -36.69 -25.66
N ARG A 410 -20.96 -36.65 -26.74
CA ARG A 410 -20.45 -36.95 -28.10
C ARG A 410 -19.43 -35.93 -28.57
N ALA A 411 -19.61 -34.65 -28.25
CA ALA A 411 -18.63 -33.61 -28.57
C ALA A 411 -17.31 -33.84 -27.82
N ALA A 412 -17.36 -34.22 -26.54
CA ALA A 412 -16.18 -34.57 -25.75
C ALA A 412 -15.47 -35.84 -26.28
N ASP A 413 -16.22 -36.86 -26.68
CA ASP A 413 -15.69 -38.05 -27.35
C ASP A 413 -15.01 -37.67 -28.69
N ASP A 414 -15.66 -36.87 -29.54
CA ASP A 414 -15.11 -36.40 -30.82
C ASP A 414 -13.85 -35.52 -30.65
N GLU A 415 -13.76 -34.71 -29.59
CA GLU A 415 -12.57 -33.93 -29.26
C GLU A 415 -11.42 -34.81 -28.74
N LEU A 416 -11.72 -35.76 -27.85
CA LEU A 416 -10.74 -36.74 -27.35
C LEU A 416 -10.16 -37.57 -28.51
N ASP A 417 -11.03 -38.04 -29.40
CA ASP A 417 -10.64 -38.84 -30.56
C ASP A 417 -9.84 -38.01 -31.58
N GLN A 418 -10.08 -36.69 -31.67
CA GLN A 418 -9.24 -35.75 -32.43
C GLN A 418 -7.86 -35.53 -31.81
N GLU A 419 -7.77 -35.30 -30.49
CA GLU A 419 -6.46 -35.16 -29.81
C GLU A 419 -5.65 -36.46 -29.85
N CYS A 420 -6.30 -37.61 -29.73
CA CYS A 420 -5.63 -38.91 -29.91
C CYS A 420 -5.01 -39.06 -31.31
N LYS A 421 -5.72 -38.63 -32.37
CA LYS A 421 -5.21 -38.61 -33.75
C LYS A 421 -4.06 -37.62 -33.93
N LYS A 422 -4.13 -36.42 -33.33
CA LYS A 422 -3.05 -35.41 -33.36
C LYS A 422 -1.81 -35.92 -32.62
N TYR A 423 -2.00 -36.50 -31.43
CA TYR A 423 -0.95 -37.09 -30.61
C TYR A 423 -0.22 -38.21 -31.36
N ASP A 424 -0.95 -39.20 -31.90
CA ASP A 424 -0.34 -40.31 -32.62
C ASP A 424 0.35 -39.88 -33.92
N TYR A 425 -0.16 -38.84 -34.59
CA TYR A 425 0.53 -38.21 -35.73
C TYR A 425 1.87 -37.57 -35.33
N ILE A 426 1.89 -36.79 -34.25
CA ILE A 426 3.12 -36.18 -33.71
C ILE A 426 4.09 -37.27 -33.24
N LEU A 427 3.59 -38.28 -32.52
CA LEU A 427 4.34 -39.44 -32.04
C LEU A 427 5.03 -40.19 -33.18
N LYS A 428 4.31 -40.42 -34.28
CA LYS A 428 4.84 -41.02 -35.50
C LYS A 428 5.91 -40.14 -36.16
N MET A 429 5.63 -38.85 -36.38
CA MET A 429 6.58 -37.90 -36.96
C MET A 429 7.87 -37.81 -36.11
N VAL A 430 7.78 -37.83 -34.78
CA VAL A 430 8.94 -37.82 -33.88
C VAL A 430 9.75 -39.11 -34.02
N LYS A 431 9.10 -40.28 -34.05
CA LYS A 431 9.77 -41.57 -34.29
C LYS A 431 10.49 -41.60 -35.65
N GLU A 432 9.83 -41.14 -36.71
CA GLU A 432 10.40 -41.05 -38.07
C GLU A 432 11.59 -40.08 -38.16
N LYS A 433 11.53 -38.92 -37.48
CA LYS A 433 12.66 -37.98 -37.41
C LYS A 433 13.83 -38.55 -36.61
N LEU A 434 13.59 -39.25 -35.51
CA LEU A 434 14.64 -39.88 -34.70
C LEU A 434 15.34 -41.02 -35.46
N THR A 435 14.60 -41.88 -36.18
CA THR A 435 15.23 -42.92 -37.01
C THR A 435 15.97 -42.35 -38.21
N ALA A 436 15.47 -41.28 -38.85
CA ALA A 436 16.19 -40.57 -39.91
C ALA A 436 17.50 -39.89 -39.42
N LEU A 437 17.58 -39.55 -38.13
CA LEU A 437 18.79 -39.07 -37.45
C LEU A 437 19.67 -40.22 -36.90
N GLY A 438 19.31 -41.48 -37.13
CA GLY A 438 20.07 -42.66 -36.68
C GLY A 438 19.95 -42.99 -35.19
N VAL A 439 18.99 -42.40 -34.47
CA VAL A 439 18.80 -42.63 -33.02
C VAL A 439 18.03 -43.95 -32.79
N PRO A 440 18.59 -44.93 -32.04
CA PRO A 440 17.89 -46.18 -31.73
C PRO A 440 16.70 -45.95 -30.78
N LEU A 441 15.53 -46.50 -31.10
CA LEU A 441 14.29 -46.31 -30.34
C LEU A 441 14.07 -47.32 -29.18
N PHE A 442 15.13 -47.96 -28.67
CA PHE A 442 14.99 -49.06 -27.69
C PHE A 442 14.28 -48.64 -26.39
N ASP A 443 14.61 -47.48 -25.83
CA ASP A 443 14.00 -46.92 -24.61
C ASP A 443 13.10 -45.70 -24.90
N PHE A 444 12.33 -45.73 -25.99
CA PHE A 444 11.45 -44.60 -26.33
C PHE A 444 10.19 -44.57 -25.45
N PRO A 445 10.00 -43.56 -24.57
CA PRO A 445 9.06 -43.66 -23.44
C PRO A 445 7.60 -43.40 -23.80
N PHE A 446 7.29 -42.97 -25.03
CA PHE A 446 5.94 -42.56 -25.44
C PHE A 446 5.19 -43.66 -26.22
N LYS A 447 4.09 -44.14 -25.64
CA LYS A 447 3.17 -45.16 -26.17
C LYS A 447 2.07 -44.52 -27.07
N PRO A 448 1.41 -45.26 -27.97
CA PRO A 448 0.27 -44.74 -28.74
C PRO A 448 -0.95 -44.42 -27.87
N SER A 449 -1.82 -43.53 -28.35
CA SER A 449 -3.03 -43.08 -27.63
C SER A 449 -3.90 -44.24 -27.12
N ALA A 450 -4.23 -45.18 -28.01
CA ALA A 450 -5.05 -46.37 -27.72
C ALA A 450 -4.40 -47.36 -26.71
N GLN A 451 -3.11 -47.21 -26.41
CA GLN A 451 -2.45 -47.95 -25.35
C GLN A 451 -2.50 -47.19 -24.01
N ILE A 452 -2.35 -45.86 -24.04
CA ILE A 452 -2.50 -44.99 -22.85
C ILE A 452 -3.93 -45.11 -22.29
N LEU A 453 -4.95 -45.02 -23.16
CA LEU A 453 -6.37 -45.14 -22.78
C LEU A 453 -6.75 -46.52 -22.21
N ARG A 454 -5.93 -47.56 -22.44
CA ARG A 454 -6.11 -48.90 -21.85
C ARG A 454 -5.37 -49.11 -20.53
N GLU A 455 -4.44 -48.21 -20.19
CA GLU A 455 -3.64 -48.26 -18.96
C GLU A 455 -4.16 -47.32 -17.87
N LEU A 456 -5.17 -46.49 -18.18
CA LEU A 456 -5.95 -45.76 -17.18
C LEU A 456 -6.75 -46.74 -16.29
N PRO A 457 -6.76 -46.54 -14.96
CA PRO A 457 -7.63 -47.30 -14.07
C PRO A 457 -9.10 -46.94 -14.32
N PRO A 458 -10.05 -47.86 -14.07
CA PRO A 458 -11.46 -47.50 -14.02
C PRO A 458 -11.72 -46.51 -12.86
N SER A 459 -12.42 -45.42 -13.16
CA SER A 459 -12.85 -44.39 -12.21
C SER A 459 -14.03 -44.83 -11.35
#